data_AF-A0AA88R3K3-F1
#
_entry.id   AF-A0AA88R3K3-F1
#
_cell.length_a   1.000
_cell.length_b   1.000
_cell.length_c   1.000
_cell.angle_alpha   90.00
_cell.angle_beta   90.00
_cell.angle_gamma   90.00
#
_symmetry.space_group_name_H-M   'P 1'
#
loop_
_entity.id
_entity.type
_entity.pdbx_description
1 polymer ?
#
loop_
_entity_poly.entity_id
_entity_poly.type
_entity_poly.pdbx_seq_one_letter_code
_entity_poly.pdbx_strand_id
1 'polypeptide(L)'
;MSLKIWVKESLPSAVIQVLDKNLLRRDGKNSLAEVDCVSSILKLALDCAAESPEQRINMTDVLATLKKIKVVLRNPPKQRANVNNFLARQEKPELSLWRVRRSEMSEATLRM
;
A
#
# COMPACT_ATOMS: atom_id res chain seq x y z
N MET A 1 8.50 -23.14 -8.76
CA MET A 1 8.42 -21.69 -9.03
C MET A 1 7.08 -21.17 -8.53
N SER A 2 7.05 -20.10 -7.73
CA SER A 2 5.82 -19.48 -7.25
C SER A 2 5.69 -18.03 -7.75
N LEU A 3 4.46 -17.53 -7.89
CA LEU A 3 4.19 -16.15 -8.30
C LEU A 3 4.88 -15.14 -7.38
N LYS A 4 4.99 -15.44 -6.08
CA LYS A 4 5.67 -14.58 -5.08
C LYS A 4 7.14 -14.37 -5.43
N ILE A 5 7.85 -15.42 -5.84
CA ILE A 5 9.27 -15.34 -6.24
C ILE A 5 9.40 -14.47 -7.49
N TRP A 6 8.54 -14.70 -8.49
CA TRP A 6 8.55 -13.89 -9.72
C TRP A 6 8.33 -12.40 -9.45
N VAL A 7 7.35 -12.06 -8.61
CA VAL A 7 7.10 -10.67 -8.23
C VAL A 7 8.30 -10.08 -7.49
N LYS A 8 8.92 -10.83 -6.57
CA LYS A 8 10.10 -10.38 -5.83
C LYS A 8 11.29 -10.08 -6.75
N GLU A 9 11.60 -10.99 -7.68
CA GLU A 9 12.72 -10.84 -8.63
C GLU A 9 12.45 -9.75 -9.70
N SER A 10 11.18 -9.44 -9.98
CA SER A 10 10.80 -8.45 -10.99
C SER A 10 10.78 -7.00 -10.48
N LEU A 11 10.91 -6.79 -9.17
CA LEU A 11 10.84 -5.45 -8.56
C LEU A 11 12.20 -4.74 -8.59
N PRO A 12 12.26 -3.42 -8.83
CA PRO A 12 11.15 -2.51 -9.15
C PRO A 12 10.88 -2.35 -10.67
N SER A 13 11.85 -2.73 -11.51
CA SER A 13 11.94 -2.28 -12.91
C SER A 13 11.14 -3.12 -13.91
N ALA A 14 11.04 -4.43 -13.71
CA ALA A 14 10.31 -5.31 -14.64
C ALA A 14 8.80 -5.30 -14.40
N VAL A 15 8.34 -4.86 -13.22
CA VAL A 15 6.92 -4.71 -12.90
C VAL A 15 6.17 -3.78 -13.86
N ILE A 16 6.81 -2.73 -14.38
CA ILE A 16 6.20 -1.81 -15.36
C ILE A 16 5.73 -2.55 -16.62
N GLN A 17 6.46 -3.58 -17.04
CA GLN A 17 6.18 -4.31 -18.28
C GLN A 17 4.95 -5.23 -18.14
N VAL A 18 4.62 -5.61 -16.92
CA VAL A 18 3.52 -6.55 -16.62
C VAL A 18 2.29 -5.82 -16.08
N LEU A 19 2.43 -4.54 -15.71
CA LEU A 19 1.30 -3.75 -15.23
C LEU A 19 0.29 -3.49 -16.35
N ASP A 20 -0.98 -3.63 -15.99
CA ASP A 20 -2.06 -3.20 -16.87
C ASP A 20 -1.90 -1.70 -17.16
N LYS A 21 -1.85 -1.36 -18.45
CA LYS A 21 -1.77 0.02 -18.96
C LYS A 21 -2.88 0.94 -18.45
N ASN A 22 -3.99 0.39 -17.97
CA ASN A 22 -5.09 1.12 -17.36
C ASN A 22 -4.81 1.53 -15.90
N LEU A 23 -3.83 0.91 -15.23
CA LEU A 23 -3.41 1.27 -13.87
C LEU A 23 -2.47 2.48 -13.84
N LEU A 24 -1.89 2.84 -14.99
CA LEU A 24 -0.98 3.95 -15.16
C LEU A 24 -1.65 5.04 -16.01
N ARG A 25 -1.08 6.26 -16.01
CA ARG A 25 -1.66 7.35 -16.81
C ARG A 25 -1.74 6.95 -18.29
N ARG A 26 -2.91 7.22 -18.87
CA ARG A 26 -3.24 6.90 -20.27
C ARG A 26 -2.31 7.59 -21.28
N ASP A 27 -1.62 8.66 -20.90
CA ASP A 27 -0.69 9.38 -21.77
C ASP A 27 0.66 8.68 -21.95
N GLY A 28 0.84 7.47 -21.39
CA GLY A 28 2.02 6.62 -21.59
C GLY A 28 3.29 7.14 -20.92
N LYS A 29 3.20 8.27 -20.21
CA LYS A 29 4.29 8.85 -19.43
C LYS A 29 4.12 8.44 -17.98
N ASN A 30 4.58 7.24 -17.67
CA ASN A 30 4.64 6.76 -16.30
C ASN A 30 5.61 7.65 -15.52
N SER A 31 5.10 8.30 -14.48
CA SER A 31 5.96 9.06 -13.58
C SER A 31 6.76 8.08 -12.71
N LEU A 32 8.00 8.45 -12.36
CA LEU A 32 8.81 7.69 -11.40
C LEU A 32 8.05 7.42 -10.09
N ALA A 33 7.17 8.35 -9.69
CA ALA A 33 6.33 8.23 -8.50
C ALA A 33 5.26 7.12 -8.61
N GLU A 34 4.68 6.89 -9.80
CA GLU A 34 3.72 5.80 -10.02
C GLU A 34 4.42 4.45 -9.98
N VAL A 35 5.59 4.34 -10.60
CA VAL A 35 6.42 3.12 -10.56
C VAL A 35 6.83 2.79 -9.13
N ASP A 36 7.35 3.78 -8.40
CA ASP A 36 7.75 3.64 -6.99
C ASP A 36 6.56 3.23 -6.12
N CYS A 37 5.38 3.78 -6.40
CA CYS A 37 4.15 3.43 -5.70
C CYS A 37 3.79 1.96 -5.94
N VAL A 38 3.68 1.53 -7.19
CA VAL A 38 3.28 0.15 -7.49
C VAL A 38 4.30 -0.84 -6.95
N SER A 39 5.60 -0.52 -7.06
CA SER A 39 6.65 -1.33 -6.44
C SER A 39 6.46 -1.45 -4.93
N SER A 40 6.14 -0.36 -4.24
CA SER A 40 5.89 -0.35 -2.80
C SER A 40 4.64 -1.16 -2.41
N ILE A 41 3.57 -1.11 -3.22
CA ILE A 41 2.35 -1.90 -3.00
C ILE A 41 2.64 -3.40 -3.16
N LEU A 42 3.39 -3.79 -4.19
CA LEU A 42 3.71 -5.20 -4.42
C LEU A 42 4.62 -5.77 -3.35
N LYS A 43 5.59 -4.99 -2.85
CA LYS A 43 6.40 -5.37 -1.68
C LYS A 43 5.52 -5.61 -0.46
N LEU A 44 4.62 -4.67 -0.16
CA LEU A 44 3.69 -4.81 0.95
C LEU A 44 2.77 -6.03 0.79
N ALA A 45 2.31 -6.30 -0.44
CA ALA A 45 1.48 -7.47 -0.74
C ALA A 45 2.24 -8.79 -0.52
N LEU A 46 3.54 -8.85 -0.84
CA LEU A 46 4.39 -10.00 -0.55
C LEU A 46 4.52 -10.23 0.96
N ASP A 47 4.74 -9.16 1.73
CA ASP A 47 4.84 -9.23 3.19
C ASP A 47 3.51 -9.68 3.83
N CYS A 48 2.37 -9.19 3.33
CA CYS A 48 1.04 -9.63 3.75
C CYS A 48 0.77 -11.10 3.42
N ALA A 49 1.35 -11.59 2.32
CA ALA A 49 1.17 -12.93 1.81
C ALA A 49 2.27 -13.90 2.28
N ALA A 50 3.01 -13.60 3.35
CA ALA A 50 3.98 -14.55 3.89
C ALA A 50 3.31 -15.88 4.28
N GLU A 51 4.00 -17.01 4.04
CA GLU A 51 3.44 -18.35 4.29
C GLU A 51 3.17 -18.55 5.79
N SER A 52 4.15 -18.23 6.62
CA SER A 52 4.05 -18.29 8.08
C SER A 52 3.24 -17.10 8.62
N PRO A 53 2.28 -17.33 9.53
CA PRO A 53 1.56 -16.25 10.22
C PRO A 53 2.50 -15.27 10.94
N GLU A 54 3.59 -15.77 11.52
CA GLU A 54 4.57 -14.99 12.29
C GLU A 54 5.40 -14.07 11.39
N GLN A 55 5.56 -14.42 10.13
CA GLN A 55 6.25 -13.62 9.12
C GLN A 55 5.35 -12.59 8.45
N ARG A 56 4.02 -12.68 8.61
CA ARG A 56 3.08 -11.71 8.03
C ARG A 56 3.17 -10.40 8.78
N ILE A 57 3.24 -9.32 8.02
CA ILE A 57 3.20 -7.97 8.57
C ILE A 57 1.88 -7.71 9.31
N ASN A 58 1.96 -6.94 10.39
CA ASN A 58 0.81 -6.61 11.22
C ASN A 58 -0.13 -5.64 10.50
N MET A 59 -1.45 -5.78 10.68
CA MET A 59 -2.43 -4.97 9.92
C MET A 59 -2.32 -3.46 10.20
N THR A 60 -1.86 -3.08 11.40
CA THR A 60 -1.55 -1.69 11.76
C THR A 60 -0.42 -1.13 10.90
N ASP A 61 0.61 -1.93 10.65
CA ASP A 61 1.79 -1.54 9.89
C ASP A 61 1.49 -1.51 8.39
N VAL A 62 0.61 -2.42 7.92
CA VAL A 62 0.03 -2.37 6.58
C VAL A 62 -0.70 -1.05 6.36
N LEU A 63 -1.58 -0.65 7.27
CA LEU A 63 -2.31 0.61 7.19
C LEU A 63 -1.37 1.82 7.18
N ALA A 64 -0.36 1.83 8.05
CA ALA A 64 0.64 2.90 8.08
C ALA A 64 1.41 3.00 6.75
N THR A 65 1.81 1.86 6.19
CA THR A 65 2.53 1.80 4.91
C THR A 65 1.66 2.26 3.75
N LEU A 66 0.39 1.83 3.68
CA LEU A 66 -0.57 2.29 2.67
C LEU A 66 -0.83 3.80 2.76
N LYS A 67 -0.96 4.35 3.98
CA LYS A 67 -1.07 5.79 4.19
C LYS A 67 0.14 6.52 3.62
N LYS A 68 1.36 6.01 3.86
CA LYS A 68 2.60 6.58 3.31
C LYS A 68 2.62 6.54 1.77
N ILE A 69 2.25 5.41 1.17
CA ILE A 69 2.17 5.25 -0.29
C ILE A 69 1.18 6.25 -0.91
N LYS A 70 -0.01 6.41 -0.31
CA LYS A 70 -1.04 7.37 -0.75
C LYS A 70 -0.52 8.82 -0.76
N VAL A 71 0.34 9.18 0.20
CA VAL A 71 0.93 10.52 0.28
C VAL A 71 1.95 10.75 -0.82
N VAL A 72 2.81 9.77 -1.07
CA VAL A 72 3.82 9.84 -2.13
C VAL A 72 3.16 9.97 -3.51
N LEU A 73 2.06 9.27 -3.75
CA LEU A 73 1.25 9.43 -4.96
C LEU A 73 0.64 10.83 -5.09
N ARG A 74 0.06 11.36 -4.00
CA ARG A 74 -0.64 12.65 -4.04
C ARG A 74 0.30 13.85 -4.12
N ASN A 75 1.51 13.73 -3.57
CA ASN A 75 2.50 14.80 -3.51
C ASN A 75 3.77 14.40 -4.29
N PRO A 76 3.86 14.72 -5.61
CA PRO A 76 5.04 14.41 -6.41
C PRO A 76 6.31 15.12 -5.88
N PRO A 77 7.51 14.61 -6.22
CA PRO A 77 8.78 14.90 -5.54
C PRO A 77 9.18 16.37 -5.34
N LYS A 78 8.55 17.33 -6.03
CA LYS A 78 8.74 18.77 -5.81
C LYS A 78 8.33 19.24 -4.40
N GLN A 79 7.56 18.46 -3.64
CA GLN A 79 7.14 18.79 -2.27
C GLN A 79 7.66 17.82 -1.19
N ARG A 80 8.69 16.99 -1.50
CA ARG A 80 9.20 15.95 -0.57
C ARG A 80 9.64 16.48 0.79
N ALA A 81 10.11 17.73 0.88
CA ALA A 81 10.49 18.38 2.14
C ALA A 81 9.35 18.44 3.18
N ASN A 82 8.09 18.36 2.76
CA ASN A 82 6.93 18.47 3.65
C ASN A 82 6.24 17.12 3.96
N VAL A 83 6.75 16.00 3.43
CA VAL A 83 6.16 14.66 3.62
C VAL A 83 6.34 14.20 5.07
N ASN A 84 7.50 14.43 5.67
CA ASN A 84 7.76 14.08 7.08
C ASN A 84 6.79 14.81 8.02
N ASN A 85 6.51 16.10 7.75
CA ASN A 85 5.53 16.90 8.48
C ASN A 85 4.07 16.45 8.25
N PHE A 86 3.78 15.82 7.11
CA PHE A 86 2.45 15.27 6.82
C PHE A 86 2.23 13.92 7.52
N LEU A 87 3.22 13.04 7.50
CA LEU A 87 3.16 11.75 8.20
C LEU A 87 2.94 11.94 9.71
N ALA A 88 3.66 12.89 10.32
CA ALA A 88 3.45 13.28 11.72
C ALA A 88 2.04 13.86 12.02
N ARG A 89 1.31 14.38 11.00
CA ARG A 89 -0.09 14.83 11.15
C ARG A 89 -1.12 13.72 10.95
N GLN A 90 -0.74 12.61 10.31
CA GLN A 90 -1.63 11.45 10.06
C GLN A 90 -1.56 10.40 11.19
N GLU A 91 -0.65 10.54 12.15
CA GLU A 91 -0.54 9.67 13.33
C GLU A 91 -1.63 9.90 14.40
N LYS A 92 -2.54 10.89 14.24
CA LYS A 92 -3.67 11.06 15.16
C LYS A 92 -4.81 10.06 14.88
N PRO A 93 -5.49 9.57 15.93
CA PRO A 93 -5.97 8.19 15.98
C PRO A 93 -7.27 8.01 15.21
N GLU A 94 -7.15 7.62 13.95
CA GLU A 94 -8.27 7.00 13.24
C GLU A 94 -8.66 5.65 13.86
N LEU A 95 -7.87 5.12 14.81
CA LEU A 95 -8.14 3.87 15.53
C LEU A 95 -9.51 3.86 16.25
N SER A 96 -10.06 5.01 16.62
CA SER A 96 -11.42 5.09 17.20
C SER A 96 -12.51 4.80 16.17
N LEU A 97 -12.36 5.25 14.92
CA LEU A 97 -13.32 4.99 13.83
C LEU A 97 -13.27 3.53 13.34
N TRP A 98 -12.07 2.91 13.26
CA TRP A 98 -11.95 1.48 12.93
C TRP A 98 -12.54 0.57 14.02
N ARG A 99 -12.46 0.96 15.30
CA ARG A 99 -13.07 0.22 16.40
C ARG A 99 -14.60 0.19 16.26
N VAL A 100 -15.20 1.34 15.94
CA VAL A 100 -16.66 1.47 15.70
C VAL A 100 -17.10 0.66 14.48
N ARG A 101 -16.41 0.78 13.34
CA ARG A 101 -16.75 -0.04 12.16
C ARG A 101 -16.56 -1.54 12.37
N ARG A 102 -15.56 -1.95 13.15
CA ARG A 102 -15.33 -3.37 13.46
C ARG A 102 -16.42 -3.94 14.37
N SER A 103 -16.91 -3.16 15.36
CA SER A 103 -18.06 -3.56 16.17
C SER A 103 -19.36 -3.60 15.35
N GLU A 104 -19.59 -2.64 14.46
CA GLU A 104 -20.77 -2.65 13.57
C GLU A 104 -20.77 -3.86 12.61
N MET A 105 -19.60 -4.26 12.11
CA MET A 105 -19.46 -5.41 11.20
C MET A 105 -19.56 -6.76 11.93
N SER A 106 -19.15 -6.80 13.21
CA SER A 106 -19.37 -7.96 14.10
C SER A 106 -20.86 -8.15 14.44
N GLU A 107 -21.61 -7.08 14.68
CA GLU A 107 -23.06 -7.16 14.91
C GLU A 107 -23.83 -7.57 13.65
N ALA A 108 -23.39 -7.14 12.46
CA ALA A 108 -24.00 -7.53 11.19
C ALA A 108 -23.88 -9.04 10.90
N THR A 109 -22.90 -9.72 11.48
CA THR A 109 -22.71 -11.18 11.32
C THR A 109 -23.60 -11.99 12.30
N LEU A 110 -24.09 -11.34 13.37
CA LEU A 110 -24.92 -11.95 14.42
C LEU A 110 -26.44 -11.81 14.16
N ARG A 111 -26.83 -11.18 13.05
CA ARG A 111 -28.22 -11.03 12.60
C ARG A 111 -28.53 -11.81 11.30
N MET A 112 -27.76 -12.84 10.98
CA MET A 112 -28.08 -13.82 9.94
C MET A 112 -28.42 -15.17 10.56
#